data_AF-A0A2M7NCQ4-F1
#
_entry.id   AF-A0A2M7NCQ4-F1
#
_cell.length_a   1.000
_cell.length_b   1.000
_cell.length_c   1.000
_cell.angle_alpha   90.00
_cell.angle_beta   90.00
_cell.angle_gamma   90.00
#
_symmetry.space_group_name_H-M   'P 1'
#
loop_
_entity.id
_entity.type
_entity.pdbx_description
1 polymer ?
#
loop_
_entity_poly.entity_id
_entity_poly.type
_entity_poly.pdbx_seq_one_letter_code
_entity_poly.pdbx_strand_id
1 'polypeptide(L)'
;MFKSIFIFFIIQFFAVKVSASYILIPMDENQKNHLKAYGITYWMLQNGMEVQWLLNYRGGSFLVENHKEIQNECVVRNVSYEILADVQASQILSEIATPELNMDAIKLEKAPKVAVYAPPNKLPWDDAVMLVLTYAEIPY
;
A
#
# COMPACT_ATOMS: atom_id res chain seq x y z
N MET A 1 9.30 6.20 48.83
CA MET A 1 9.70 7.07 47.70
C MET A 1 10.81 6.48 46.84
N PHE A 2 12.00 6.17 47.38
CA PHE A 2 13.15 5.66 46.59
C PHE A 2 12.90 4.36 45.80
N LYS A 3 12.11 3.41 46.33
CA LYS A 3 11.74 2.18 45.61
C LYS A 3 10.91 2.43 44.34
N SER A 4 10.02 3.42 44.35
CA SER A 4 9.20 3.79 43.17
C SER A 4 10.05 4.45 42.08
N ILE A 5 11.03 5.27 42.47
CA ILE A 5 11.98 5.91 41.55
C ILE A 5 12.86 4.85 40.88
N PHE A 6 13.29 3.83 41.62
CA PHE A 6 14.11 2.74 41.09
C PHE A 6 13.35 1.88 40.07
N ILE A 7 12.07 1.59 40.32
CA ILE A 7 11.20 0.85 39.38
C ILE A 7 10.98 1.66 38.09
N PHE A 8 10.80 2.98 38.20
CA PHE A 8 10.64 3.87 37.04
C PHE A 8 11.90 3.91 36.15
N PHE A 9 13.09 3.90 36.77
CA PHE A 9 14.37 3.86 36.05
C PHE A 9 14.60 2.51 35.32
N ILE A 10 14.14 1.39 35.89
CA ILE A 10 14.23 0.07 35.25
C ILE A 10 13.30 -0.01 34.03
N ILE A 11 12.10 0.57 34.09
CA ILE A 11 11.13 0.55 32.99
C ILE A 11 11.66 1.35 31.78
N GLN A 12 12.38 2.47 31.99
CA GLN A 12 13.00 3.21 30.88
C GLN A 12 14.11 2.43 30.17
N PHE A 13 14.79 1.51 30.86
CA PHE A 13 15.86 0.71 30.25
C PHE A 13 15.35 -0.39 29.30
N PHE A 14 14.06 -0.75 29.40
CA PHE A 14 13.40 -1.73 28.53
C PHE A 14 12.65 -1.10 27.35
N ALA A 15 12.92 0.16 27.00
CA ALA A 15 12.36 0.77 25.80
C ALA A 15 12.86 0.03 24.54
N VAL A 16 12.06 -0.91 24.05
CA VAL A 16 12.30 -1.61 22.78
C VAL A 16 12.15 -0.57 21.67
N LYS A 17 13.22 -0.36 20.89
CA LYS A 17 13.11 0.41 19.65
C LYS A 17 12.28 -0.40 18.66
N VAL A 18 11.01 -0.06 18.53
CA VAL A 18 10.19 -0.53 17.43
C VAL A 18 10.66 0.21 16.18
N SER A 19 11.29 -0.50 15.25
CA SER A 19 11.59 0.04 13.93
C SER A 19 10.34 -0.07 13.07
N ALA A 20 9.77 1.06 12.68
CA ALA A 20 8.80 1.08 11.59
C ALA A 20 9.51 0.66 10.29
N SER A 21 8.81 -0.12 9.47
CA SER A 21 9.21 -0.39 8.11
C SER A 21 7.98 -0.28 7.23
N TYR A 22 8.20 -0.09 5.94
CA TYR A 22 7.14 0.10 4.96
C TYR A 22 7.23 -0.98 3.90
N ILE A 23 6.11 -1.22 3.24
CA ILE A 23 6.04 -1.99 2.00
C ILE A 23 5.82 -0.98 0.88
N LEU A 24 6.70 -1.01 -0.13
CA LEU A 24 6.50 -0.34 -1.40
C LEU A 24 6.05 -1.37 -2.42
N ILE A 25 4.89 -1.15 -3.03
CA ILE A 25 4.43 -1.91 -4.19
C ILE A 25 4.77 -1.07 -5.43
N PRO A 26 5.85 -1.39 -6.17
CA PRO A 26 6.21 -0.66 -7.37
C PRO A 26 5.14 -0.83 -8.44
N MET A 27 4.92 0.21 -9.24
CA MET A 27 3.99 0.19 -10.38
C MET A 27 4.71 0.48 -11.71
N ASP A 28 6.04 0.52 -11.68
CA ASP A 28 6.90 0.55 -12.87
C ASP A 28 7.02 -0.85 -13.53
N GLU A 29 7.92 -0.98 -14.51
CA GLU A 29 8.15 -2.20 -15.29
C GLU A 29 8.62 -3.41 -14.45
N ASN A 30 9.07 -3.20 -13.20
CA ASN A 30 9.49 -4.30 -12.32
C ASN A 30 8.32 -5.01 -11.62
N GLN A 31 7.11 -4.49 -11.78
CA GLN A 31 5.92 -5.09 -11.20
C GLN A 31 5.48 -6.32 -12.02
N LYS A 32 5.45 -7.48 -11.37
CA LYS A 32 5.02 -8.74 -11.96
C LYS A 32 3.53 -8.76 -12.31
N ASN A 33 2.70 -8.02 -11.57
CA ASN A 33 1.26 -8.01 -11.80
C ASN A 33 0.59 -6.70 -11.35
N HIS A 34 0.51 -5.72 -12.24
CA HIS A 34 -0.08 -4.40 -11.94
C HIS A 34 -1.57 -4.49 -11.57
N LEU A 35 -2.35 -5.32 -12.27
CA LEU A 35 -3.79 -5.43 -12.01
C LEU A 35 -4.06 -6.03 -10.62
N LYS A 36 -3.30 -7.07 -10.24
CA LYS A 36 -3.39 -7.62 -8.87
C LYS A 36 -2.86 -6.63 -7.83
N ALA A 37 -1.86 -5.80 -8.15
CA ALA A 37 -1.39 -4.76 -7.24
C ALA A 37 -2.51 -3.75 -6.89
N TYR A 38 -3.28 -3.28 -7.87
CA TYR A 38 -4.49 -2.49 -7.60
C TYR A 38 -5.51 -3.24 -6.73
N GLY A 39 -5.69 -4.54 -6.99
CA GLY A 39 -6.53 -5.41 -6.18
C GLY A 39 -6.12 -5.50 -4.71
N ILE A 40 -4.82 -5.66 -4.45
CA ILE A 40 -4.29 -5.69 -3.08
C ILE A 40 -4.49 -4.31 -2.43
N THR A 41 -4.17 -3.21 -3.12
CA THR A 41 -4.42 -1.85 -2.59
C THR A 41 -5.89 -1.65 -2.24
N TYR A 42 -6.81 -2.10 -3.10
CA TYR A 42 -8.24 -2.05 -2.81
C TYR A 42 -8.61 -2.88 -1.58
N TRP A 43 -8.09 -4.11 -1.47
CA TRP A 43 -8.27 -4.99 -0.32
C TRP A 43 -7.75 -4.36 0.98
N MET A 44 -6.60 -3.68 0.96
CA MET A 44 -6.07 -2.94 2.12
C MET A 44 -7.07 -1.90 2.60
N LEU A 45 -7.59 -1.09 1.68
CA LEU A 45 -8.58 -0.05 1.98
C LEU A 45 -9.92 -0.61 2.49
N GLN A 46 -10.32 -1.81 2.04
CA GLN A 46 -11.49 -2.49 2.59
C GLN A 46 -11.30 -2.95 4.04
N ASN A 47 -10.06 -3.28 4.41
CA ASN A 47 -9.70 -3.68 5.77
C ASN A 47 -9.32 -2.49 6.66
N GLY A 48 -9.60 -1.25 6.22
CA GLY A 48 -9.37 -0.03 6.98
C GLY A 48 -7.89 0.36 7.11
N MET A 49 -7.02 -0.22 6.28
CA MET A 49 -5.62 0.19 6.21
C MET A 49 -5.49 1.45 5.37
N GLU A 50 -4.56 2.32 5.74
CA GLU A 50 -4.26 3.54 4.99
C GLU A 50 -3.09 3.28 4.04
N VAL A 51 -3.21 3.76 2.80
CA VAL A 51 -2.20 3.58 1.76
C VAL A 51 -1.85 4.92 1.16
N GLN A 52 -0.57 5.20 0.94
CA GLN A 52 -0.14 6.37 0.18
C GLN A 52 0.04 5.99 -1.28
N TRP A 53 -0.68 6.67 -2.17
CA TRP A 53 -0.48 6.58 -3.61
C TRP A 53 0.53 7.63 -4.05
N LEU A 54 1.68 7.18 -4.53
CA LEU A 54 2.82 8.01 -4.90
C LEU A 54 2.71 8.39 -6.38
N LEU A 55 1.97 9.45 -6.68
CA LEU A 55 1.73 9.95 -8.03
C LEU A 55 3.05 10.27 -8.74
N ASN A 56 3.18 9.74 -9.96
CA ASN A 56 4.35 9.89 -10.83
C ASN A 56 5.69 9.41 -10.24
N TYR A 57 5.70 8.78 -9.06
CA TYR A 57 6.83 8.08 -8.51
C TYR A 57 6.74 6.60 -8.88
N ARG A 58 7.73 6.08 -9.61
CA ARG A 58 7.82 4.67 -10.03
C ARG A 58 6.47 4.10 -10.53
N GLY A 59 5.88 4.79 -11.51
CA GLY A 59 4.63 4.36 -12.15
C GLY A 59 3.35 4.54 -11.32
N GLY A 60 3.38 5.34 -10.23
CA GLY A 60 2.23 5.48 -9.34
C GLY A 60 2.23 4.45 -8.22
N SER A 61 3.38 4.23 -7.60
CA SER A 61 3.58 3.18 -6.59
C SER A 61 2.70 3.36 -5.35
N PHE A 62 2.50 2.28 -4.58
CA PHE A 62 1.80 2.34 -3.31
C PHE A 62 2.76 2.11 -2.15
N LEU A 63 2.65 2.94 -1.11
CA LEU A 63 3.42 2.84 0.12
C LEU A 63 2.47 2.62 1.30
N VAL A 64 2.76 1.60 2.11
CA VAL A 64 1.94 1.21 3.26
C VAL A 64 2.83 0.75 4.41
N GLU A 65 2.36 0.88 5.66
CA GLU A 65 3.07 0.30 6.79
C GLU A 65 3.24 -1.21 6.63
N ASN A 66 4.38 -1.72 7.08
CA ASN A 66 4.73 -3.12 6.86
C ASN A 66 3.95 -4.05 7.80
N HIS A 67 2.94 -4.71 7.23
CA HIS A 67 2.21 -5.80 7.87
C HIS A 67 2.48 -7.14 7.18
N LYS A 68 2.60 -8.21 7.96
CA LYS A 68 2.88 -9.54 7.42
C LYS A 68 1.78 -10.04 6.47
N GLU A 69 0.53 -9.68 6.76
CA GLU A 69 -0.63 -10.01 5.94
C GLU A 69 -0.50 -9.43 4.53
N ILE A 70 -0.07 -8.17 4.40
CA ILE A 70 0.15 -7.52 3.10
C ILE A 70 1.22 -8.27 2.29
N GLN A 71 2.35 -8.63 2.93
CA GLN A 71 3.40 -9.39 2.25
C GLN A 71 2.87 -10.73 1.72
N ASN A 72 2.05 -11.42 2.52
CA ASN A 72 1.46 -12.70 2.13
C ASN A 72 0.53 -12.52 0.94
N GLU A 73 -0.34 -11.49 0.94
CA GLU A 73 -1.21 -11.17 -0.19
C GLU A 73 -0.40 -10.87 -1.46
N CYS A 74 0.70 -10.11 -1.35
CA CYS A 74 1.59 -9.85 -2.48
C CYS A 74 2.20 -11.15 -3.03
N VAL A 75 2.68 -12.05 -2.17
CA VAL A 75 3.24 -13.34 -2.59
C VAL A 75 2.18 -14.21 -3.27
N VAL A 76 1.01 -14.39 -2.64
CA VAL A 76 -0.06 -15.26 -3.14
C VAL A 76 -0.59 -14.78 -4.48
N ARG A 77 -0.68 -13.46 -4.69
CA ARG A 77 -1.19 -12.86 -5.94
C ARG A 77 -0.09 -12.53 -6.94
N ASN A 78 1.15 -12.96 -6.70
CA ASN A 78 2.33 -12.75 -7.55
C ASN A 78 2.59 -11.26 -7.88
N VAL A 79 2.50 -10.41 -6.86
CA VAL A 79 2.78 -8.98 -6.91
C VAL A 79 4.17 -8.71 -6.33
N SER A 80 5.00 -7.97 -7.07
CA SER A 80 6.30 -7.49 -6.59
C SER A 80 6.10 -6.48 -5.46
N TYR A 81 6.92 -6.56 -4.42
CA TYR A 81 6.97 -5.59 -3.34
C TYR A 81 8.38 -5.48 -2.77
N GLU A 82 8.67 -4.35 -2.13
CA GLU A 82 9.94 -4.05 -1.48
C GLU A 82 9.69 -3.71 -0.01
N ILE A 83 10.52 -4.21 0.90
CA ILE A 83 10.48 -3.79 2.30
C ILE A 83 11.49 -2.66 2.48
N LEU A 84 11.00 -1.50 2.91
CA LEU A 84 11.78 -0.30 3.13
C LEU A 84 11.95 -0.05 4.62
N ALA A 85 13.16 0.33 5.02
CA ALA A 85 13.38 0.94 6.32
C ALA A 85 12.71 2.34 6.36
N ASP A 86 12.37 2.80 7.57
CA ASP A 86 11.81 4.12 7.81
C ASP A 86 12.59 5.27 7.12
N VAL A 87 13.92 5.21 7.16
CA VAL A 87 14.80 6.20 6.52
C VAL A 87 14.62 6.20 4.99
N GLN A 88 14.46 5.03 4.37
CA GLN A 88 14.27 4.93 2.92
C GLN A 88 12.90 5.46 2.51
N ALA A 89 11.84 5.11 3.25
CA ALA A 89 10.51 5.64 3.00
C ALA A 89 10.47 7.17 3.14
N SER A 90 11.12 7.71 4.18
CA SER A 90 11.25 9.16 4.39
C SER A 90 11.99 9.86 3.26
N GLN A 91 13.04 9.23 2.71
CA GLN A 91 13.78 9.77 1.56
C GLN A 91 12.89 9.84 0.31
N ILE A 92 12.11 8.79 0.04
CA ILE A 92 11.16 8.77 -1.08
C ILE A 92 10.12 9.88 -0.94
N LEU A 93 9.53 10.04 0.25
CA LEU A 93 8.54 11.09 0.49
C LEU A 93 9.15 12.49 0.39
N SER A 94 10.40 12.68 0.81
CA SER A 94 11.13 13.93 0.63
C SER A 94 11.44 14.23 -0.83
N GLU A 95 11.76 13.22 -1.64
CA GLU A 95 11.92 13.37 -3.09
C GLU A 95 10.61 13.83 -3.73
N ILE A 96 9.51 13.13 -3.43
CA ILE A 96 8.17 13.46 -3.94
C ILE A 96 7.73 14.89 -3.58
N ALA A 97 8.09 15.36 -2.38
CA ALA A 97 7.76 16.71 -1.92
C ALA A 97 8.58 17.84 -2.60
N THR A 98 9.51 17.51 -3.49
CA THR A 98 10.37 18.48 -4.19
C THR A 98 9.54 19.28 -5.22
N PRO A 99 9.40 20.62 -5.10
CA PRO A 99 8.47 21.39 -5.93
C PRO A 99 8.72 21.34 -7.43
N GLU A 100 9.97 21.10 -7.84
CA GLU A 100 10.37 21.01 -9.24
C GLU A 100 10.00 19.68 -9.89
N LEU A 101 9.67 18.66 -9.10
CA LEU A 101 9.25 17.34 -9.57
C LEU A 101 7.72 17.29 -9.62
N ASN A 102 7.16 16.86 -10.75
CA ASN A 102 5.71 16.68 -10.91
C ASN A 102 5.25 15.38 -10.23
N MET A 103 5.40 15.28 -8.91
CA MET A 103 5.04 14.13 -8.08
C MET A 103 4.15 14.56 -6.90
N ASP A 104 3.42 13.62 -6.32
CA ASP A 104 2.61 13.86 -5.12
C ASP A 104 2.39 12.56 -4.33
N ALA A 105 2.09 12.67 -3.04
CA ALA A 105 1.76 11.54 -2.17
C ALA A 105 0.32 11.71 -1.63
N ILE A 106 -0.62 11.00 -2.25
CA ILE A 106 -2.04 11.07 -1.88
C ILE A 106 -2.38 9.95 -0.90
N LYS A 107 -2.88 10.33 0.28
CA LYS A 107 -3.38 9.38 1.26
C LYS A 107 -4.74 8.82 0.85
N LEU A 108 -4.85 7.50 0.79
CA LEU A 108 -6.07 6.75 0.54
C LEU A 108 -6.53 6.09 1.85
N GLU A 109 -7.76 6.38 2.26
CA GLU A 109 -8.28 5.95 3.57
C GLU A 109 -9.51 5.03 3.46
N LYS A 110 -10.14 4.96 2.27
CA LYS A 110 -11.38 4.21 2.10
C LYS A 110 -11.50 3.61 0.70
N ALA A 111 -11.95 2.36 0.66
CA ALA A 111 -12.24 1.68 -0.61
C ALA A 111 -13.42 2.36 -1.32
N PRO A 112 -13.27 2.71 -2.62
CA PRO A 112 -14.38 3.28 -3.38
C PRO A 112 -15.44 2.22 -3.68
N LYS A 113 -16.69 2.68 -3.87
CA LYS A 113 -17.74 1.87 -4.50
C LYS A 113 -17.62 2.03 -6.01
N VAL A 114 -17.55 0.90 -6.71
CA VAL A 114 -17.48 0.87 -8.17
C VAL A 114 -18.86 0.46 -8.69
N ALA A 115 -19.28 1.04 -9.81
CA ALA A 115 -20.47 0.64 -10.54
C ALA A 115 -20.13 0.61 -12.03
N VAL A 116 -20.36 -0.51 -12.69
CA VAL A 116 -20.10 -0.68 -14.12
C VAL A 116 -21.41 -0.69 -14.89
N TYR A 117 -21.58 0.27 -15.80
CA TYR A 117 -22.72 0.30 -16.72
C TYR A 117 -22.47 -0.63 -17.89
N ALA A 118 -23.43 -1.53 -18.16
CA ALA A 118 -23.27 -2.45 -19.26
C ALA A 118 -24.57 -2.85 -19.96
N PRO A 119 -24.49 -3.21 -21.25
CA PRO A 119 -25.63 -3.72 -21.99
C PRO A 119 -26.13 -5.04 -21.40
N PRO A 120 -27.45 -5.29 -21.41
CA PRO A 120 -28.06 -6.48 -20.81
C PRO A 120 -27.66 -7.82 -21.45
N ASN A 121 -27.16 -7.82 -22.69
CA ASN A 121 -26.85 -9.04 -23.46
C ASN A 121 -25.34 -9.24 -23.73
N LYS A 122 -24.44 -8.69 -22.90
CA LYS A 122 -22.99 -8.84 -23.11
C LYS A 122 -22.47 -10.22 -22.71
N LEU A 123 -21.55 -10.79 -23.48
CA LEU A 123 -20.82 -11.98 -23.05
C LEU A 123 -19.70 -11.55 -22.06
N PRO A 124 -19.27 -12.42 -21.13
CA PRO A 124 -18.31 -12.05 -20.08
C PRO A 124 -16.97 -11.49 -20.59
N TRP A 125 -16.57 -11.85 -21.81
CA TRP A 125 -15.33 -11.38 -22.44
C TRP A 125 -15.49 -10.10 -23.27
N ASP A 126 -16.72 -9.63 -23.48
CA ASP A 126 -17.01 -8.45 -24.30
C ASP A 126 -16.74 -7.13 -23.55
N ASP A 127 -16.43 -7.19 -22.26
CA ASP A 127 -16.22 -6.02 -21.41
C ASP A 127 -14.87 -6.08 -20.70
N ALA A 128 -13.89 -5.38 -21.27
CA ALA A 128 -12.55 -5.29 -20.73
C ALA A 128 -12.51 -4.72 -19.30
N VAL A 129 -13.45 -3.83 -18.93
CA VAL A 129 -13.49 -3.23 -17.59
C VAL A 129 -13.86 -4.29 -16.57
N MET A 130 -14.93 -5.04 -16.84
CA MET A 130 -15.32 -6.15 -15.96
C MET A 130 -14.25 -7.22 -15.85
N LEU A 131 -13.61 -7.61 -16.97
CA LEU A 131 -12.54 -8.60 -16.96
C LEU A 131 -11.38 -8.14 -16.08
N VAL A 132 -10.96 -6.88 -16.21
CA VAL A 132 -9.87 -6.30 -15.43
C VAL A 132 -10.24 -6.24 -13.95
N LEU A 133 -11.43 -5.77 -13.59
CA LEU A 133 -11.87 -5.70 -12.19
C LEU A 133 -12.02 -7.09 -11.56
N THR A 134 -12.56 -8.05 -12.32
CA THR A 134 -12.67 -9.45 -11.89
C THR A 134 -11.28 -10.05 -11.68
N TYR A 135 -10.35 -9.82 -12.62
CA TYR A 135 -8.97 -10.28 -12.50
C TYR A 135 -8.25 -9.62 -11.32
N ALA A 136 -8.48 -8.33 -11.08
CA ALA A 136 -7.95 -7.60 -9.93
C ALA A 136 -8.64 -7.96 -8.60
N GLU A 137 -9.71 -8.76 -8.61
CA GLU A 137 -10.51 -9.09 -7.43
C GLU A 137 -11.14 -7.85 -6.77
N ILE A 138 -11.51 -6.84 -7.57
CA ILE A 138 -12.20 -5.63 -7.12
C ILE A 138 -13.71 -5.79 -7.38
N PRO A 139 -14.58 -5.74 -6.37
CA PRO A 139 -16.03 -5.79 -6.55
C PRO A 139 -16.57 -4.51 -7.23
N TYR A 140 -17.57 -4.67 -8.09
CA TYR A 140 -18.17 -3.61 -8.90
C TYR A 140 -19.66 -3.83 -9.19
#